data_AF-X1GF03-F1
#
_entry.id   AF-X1GF03-F1
#
_cell.length_a   1.000
_cell.length_b   1.000
_cell.length_c   1.000
_cell.angle_alpha   90.00
_cell.angle_beta   90.00
_cell.angle_gamma   90.00
#
_symmetry.space_group_name_H-M   'P 1'
#
loop_
_entity.id
_entity.type
_entity.pdbx_description
1 polymer ?
#
loop_
_entity_poly.entity_id
_entity_poly.type
_entity_poly.pdbx_seq_one_letter_code
_entity_poly.pdbx_strand_id
1 'polypeptide(L)'
;MKSLLLIPIAPLSRTKSRLRDCFPKELLKDLTVAMFKDLASKVVNVDCFDQKIVYCHNNEILELAEEYGLIGIKEKLTKPRKSFDEVINDLNNIAIKEFNALSTLFTFLDVILISENNFKEISSLMESNQLVVCPAIHSAGISIFGRRPPD
;
A
#
# COMPACT_ATOMS: atom_id res chain seq x y z
N MET A 1 16.68 -2.14 -11.55
CA MET A 1 16.96 -2.03 -10.10
C MET A 1 15.75 -2.61 -9.40
N LYS A 2 15.90 -3.47 -8.39
CA LYS A 2 14.76 -4.19 -7.82
C LYS A 2 13.92 -3.27 -6.91
N SER A 3 12.97 -2.56 -7.52
CA SER A 3 12.07 -1.59 -6.88
C SER A 3 10.70 -2.21 -6.65
N LEU A 4 10.21 -2.13 -5.42
CA LEU A 4 8.95 -2.76 -5.02
C LEU A 4 7.91 -1.73 -4.61
N LEU A 5 6.69 -1.90 -5.12
CA LEU A 5 5.52 -1.17 -4.63
C LEU A 5 4.85 -1.97 -3.50
N LEU A 6 4.66 -1.34 -2.35
CA LEU A 6 4.14 -1.93 -1.13
C LEU A 6 2.81 -1.27 -0.76
N ILE A 7 1.77 -2.08 -0.59
CA ILE A 7 0.38 -1.64 -0.39
C ILE A 7 -0.16 -2.28 0.89
N PRO A 8 0.08 -1.70 2.08
CA PRO A 8 -0.50 -2.19 3.31
C PRO A 8 -1.98 -1.82 3.39
N ILE A 9 -2.82 -2.81 3.71
CA ILE A 9 -4.27 -2.64 3.82
C ILE A 9 -4.73 -3.08 5.21
N ALA A 10 -5.22 -2.12 5.98
CA ALA A 10 -5.79 -2.39 7.30
C ALA A 10 -6.98 -3.35 7.21
N PRO A 11 -7.27 -4.12 8.27
CA PRO A 11 -8.40 -5.04 8.26
C PRO A 11 -9.73 -4.35 7.95
N LEU A 12 -10.52 -4.90 7.02
CA LEU A 12 -11.80 -4.33 6.55
C LEU A 12 -12.74 -3.94 7.70
N SER A 13 -12.82 -4.76 8.75
CA SER A 13 -13.62 -4.49 9.97
C SER A 13 -13.26 -3.20 10.72
N ARG A 14 -12.16 -2.54 10.36
CA ARG A 14 -11.55 -1.39 11.06
C ARG A 14 -11.27 -0.22 10.12
N THR A 15 -11.52 -0.38 8.84
CA THR A 15 -11.28 0.66 7.86
C THR A 15 -12.21 1.85 8.07
N LYS A 16 -11.70 3.04 7.73
CA LYS A 16 -12.44 4.30 7.69
C LYS A 16 -13.31 4.57 8.93
N SER A 17 -12.77 4.33 10.13
CA SER A 17 -13.51 4.48 11.38
C SER A 17 -14.15 5.88 11.57
N ARG A 18 -13.48 6.93 11.05
CA ARG A 18 -13.98 8.31 11.05
C ARG A 18 -15.23 8.53 10.20
N LEU A 19 -15.57 7.60 9.31
CA LEU A 19 -16.76 7.66 8.46
C LEU A 19 -17.94 6.85 9.03
N ARG A 20 -17.78 6.21 10.19
CA ARG A 20 -18.82 5.36 10.80
C ARG A 20 -20.03 6.12 11.30
N ASP A 21 -19.86 7.41 11.59
CA ASP A 21 -20.97 8.28 11.99
C ASP A 21 -21.85 8.64 10.79
N CYS A 22 -21.33 8.49 9.57
CA CYS A 22 -22.04 8.81 8.32
C CYS A 22 -22.55 7.56 7.59
N PHE A 23 -21.87 6.42 7.74
CA PHE A 23 -22.13 5.23 6.93
C PHE A 23 -22.12 3.93 7.76
N PRO A 24 -23.00 2.96 7.44
CA PRO A 24 -22.96 1.63 8.03
C PRO A 24 -21.63 0.93 7.78
N LYS A 25 -21.25 0.05 8.71
CA LYS A 25 -20.00 -0.72 8.65
C LYS A 25 -19.86 -1.55 7.37
N GLU A 26 -20.95 -2.15 6.89
CA GLU A 26 -20.94 -2.94 5.66
C GLU A 26 -20.66 -2.05 4.44
N LEU A 27 -21.25 -0.86 4.37
CA LEU A 27 -20.97 0.08 3.28
C LEU A 27 -19.52 0.57 3.30
N LEU A 28 -18.92 0.74 4.48
CA LEU A 28 -17.50 1.09 4.60
C LEU A 28 -16.57 -0.05 4.18
N LYS A 29 -16.99 -1.31 4.38
CA LYS A 29 -16.29 -2.48 3.84
C LYS A 29 -16.33 -2.43 2.31
N ASP A 30 -17.51 -2.27 1.73
CA ASP A 30 -17.70 -2.20 0.27
C ASP A 30 -16.91 -1.04 -0.34
N LEU A 31 -16.91 0.13 0.32
CA LEU A 31 -16.10 1.28 -0.08
C LEU A 31 -14.61 0.93 -0.10
N THR A 32 -14.10 0.23 0.93
CA THR A 32 -12.69 -0.14 0.96
C THR A 32 -12.33 -1.13 -0.15
N VAL A 33 -13.21 -2.07 -0.45
CA VAL A 33 -13.06 -3.00 -1.57
C VAL A 33 -13.05 -2.26 -2.90
N ALA A 34 -13.96 -1.31 -3.10
CA ALA A 34 -14.00 -0.46 -4.29
C ALA A 34 -12.71 0.37 -4.43
N MET A 35 -12.25 1.02 -3.36
CA MET A 35 -10.99 1.76 -3.34
C MET A 35 -9.79 0.87 -3.68
N PHE A 36 -9.79 -0.39 -3.21
CA PHE A 36 -8.75 -1.34 -3.57
C PHE A 36 -8.78 -1.70 -5.06
N LYS A 37 -9.96 -2.00 -5.62
CA LYS A 37 -10.12 -2.29 -7.06
C LYS A 37 -9.65 -1.11 -7.92
N ASP A 38 -10.00 0.11 -7.53
CA ASP A 38 -9.56 1.33 -8.22
C ASP A 38 -8.04 1.51 -8.16
N LEU A 39 -7.41 1.25 -7.01
CA LEU A 39 -5.95 1.31 -6.90
C LEU A 39 -5.28 0.17 -7.69
N ALA A 40 -5.78 -1.06 -7.54
CA ALA A 40 -5.26 -2.27 -8.20
C ALA A 40 -5.27 -2.15 -9.73
N SER A 41 -6.39 -1.68 -10.29
CA SER A 41 -6.52 -1.45 -11.75
C SER A 41 -5.57 -0.40 -12.30
N LYS A 42 -5.07 0.52 -11.47
CA LYS A 42 -4.05 1.50 -11.86
C LYS A 42 -2.65 0.94 -11.71
N VAL A 43 -2.34 0.35 -10.56
CA VAL A 43 -0.98 -0.13 -10.26
C VAL A 43 -0.59 -1.32 -11.12
N VAL A 44 -1.54 -2.13 -11.61
CA VAL A 44 -1.25 -3.24 -12.51
C VAL A 44 -0.49 -2.76 -13.77
N ASN A 45 -0.83 -1.58 -14.28
CA ASN A 45 -0.20 -0.98 -15.47
C ASN A 45 1.11 -0.23 -15.19
N VAL A 46 1.48 -0.03 -13.93
CA VAL A 46 2.72 0.66 -13.56
C VAL A 46 3.90 -0.30 -13.74
N ASP A 47 4.74 -0.04 -14.73
CA ASP A 47 5.88 -0.90 -15.12
C ASP A 47 7.20 -0.56 -14.41
N CYS A 48 7.28 0.58 -13.72
CA CYS A 48 8.49 1.01 -13.02
C CYS A 48 8.76 0.27 -11.69
N PHE A 49 7.98 -0.76 -11.36
CA PHE A 49 8.17 -1.61 -10.18
C PHE A 49 8.25 -3.08 -10.60
N ASP A 50 9.28 -3.78 -10.12
CA ASP A 50 9.48 -5.21 -10.42
C ASP A 50 8.41 -6.08 -9.78
N GLN A 51 7.91 -5.69 -8.60
CA GLN A 51 6.85 -6.39 -7.88
C GLN A 51 5.93 -5.41 -7.17
N LYS A 52 4.67 -5.80 -7.03
CA LYS A 52 3.61 -5.04 -6.35
C LYS A 52 3.00 -5.94 -5.29
N ILE A 53 3.21 -5.59 -4.02
CA ILE A 53 2.89 -6.45 -2.89
C ILE A 53 1.76 -5.81 -2.08
N VAL A 54 0.67 -6.55 -1.94
CA VAL A 54 -0.47 -6.22 -1.09
C VAL A 54 -0.33 -6.95 0.24
N TYR A 55 -0.24 -6.22 1.34
CA TYR A 55 -0.15 -6.80 2.68
C TYR A 55 -1.45 -6.59 3.43
N CYS A 56 -2.18 -7.67 3.67
CA CYS A 56 -3.51 -7.57 4.27
C CYS A 56 -3.88 -8.81 5.08
N HIS A 57 -4.69 -8.63 6.12
CA HIS A 57 -5.32 -9.74 6.81
C HIS A 57 -6.59 -10.30 6.12
N ASN A 58 -7.29 -9.56 5.25
CA ASN A 58 -8.57 -10.04 4.70
C ASN A 58 -8.38 -10.90 3.46
N ASN A 59 -8.99 -12.11 3.44
CA ASN A 59 -8.92 -13.01 2.29
C ASN A 59 -9.50 -12.37 1.02
N GLU A 60 -10.64 -11.70 1.13
CA GLU A 60 -11.28 -11.01 0.00
C GLU A 60 -10.34 -10.03 -0.72
N ILE A 61 -9.52 -9.28 0.02
CA ILE A 61 -8.54 -8.36 -0.57
C ILE A 61 -7.36 -9.11 -1.19
N LEU A 62 -6.95 -10.23 -0.61
CA LEU A 62 -5.85 -11.04 -1.13
C LEU A 62 -6.25 -11.79 -2.40
N GLU A 63 -7.47 -12.33 -2.45
CA GLU A 63 -8.07 -12.94 -3.65
C GLU A 63 -8.16 -11.91 -4.78
N LEU A 64 -8.67 -10.70 -4.48
CA LEU A 64 -8.68 -9.61 -5.46
C LEU A 64 -7.25 -9.23 -5.89
N ALA A 65 -6.28 -9.19 -4.98
CA ALA A 65 -4.89 -8.88 -5.35
C ALA A 65 -4.36 -9.88 -6.39
N GLU A 66 -4.62 -11.17 -6.21
CA GLU A 66 -4.25 -12.23 -7.15
C GLU A 66 -4.97 -12.07 -8.50
N GLU A 67 -6.26 -11.73 -8.51
CA GLU A 67 -7.02 -11.45 -9.74
C GLU A 67 -6.42 -10.31 -10.57
N TYR A 68 -5.84 -9.29 -9.92
CA TYR A 68 -5.14 -8.18 -10.58
C TYR A 68 -3.66 -8.47 -10.86
N GLY A 69 -3.17 -9.70 -10.61
CA GLY A 69 -1.77 -10.07 -10.82
C GLY A 69 -0.80 -9.43 -9.82
N LEU A 70 -1.28 -9.05 -8.64
CA LEU A 70 -0.48 -8.52 -7.54
C LEU A 70 -0.13 -9.63 -6.54
N ILE A 71 0.97 -9.48 -5.81
CA ILE A 71 1.37 -10.46 -4.79
C ILE A 71 0.62 -10.17 -3.48
N GLY A 72 -0.30 -11.06 -3.10
CA GLY A 72 -0.97 -11.01 -1.81
C GLY A 72 -0.14 -11.67 -0.70
N ILE A 73 0.13 -10.94 0.39
CA ILE A 73 0.77 -11.46 1.60
C ILE A 73 -0.16 -11.29 2.80
N LYS A 74 -0.45 -12.42 3.45
CA LYS A 74 -1.34 -12.46 4.61
C LYS A 74 -0.68 -11.86 5.84
N GLU A 75 -1.25 -10.77 6.36
CA GLU A 75 -0.85 -10.20 7.64
C GLU A 75 -1.24 -11.14 8.80
N LYS A 76 -0.24 -11.47 9.64
CA LYS A 76 -0.43 -12.17 10.92
C LYS A 76 -0.87 -11.17 11.99
N LEU A 77 -2.09 -11.34 12.50
CA LEU A 77 -2.62 -10.54 13.61
C LEU A 77 -1.99 -10.97 14.95
N THR A 78 -1.64 -9.98 15.78
CA THR A 78 -1.05 -10.19 17.11
C THR A 78 -1.96 -9.68 18.24
N LYS A 79 -1.64 -10.08 19.48
CA LYS A 79 -2.22 -9.53 20.71
C LYS A 79 -1.08 -9.14 21.68
N PRO A 80 -0.86 -7.84 21.98
CA PRO A 80 -1.58 -6.67 21.47
C PRO A 80 -1.41 -6.51 19.95
N ARG A 81 -2.30 -5.72 19.33
CA ARG A 81 -2.26 -5.48 17.89
C ARG A 81 -1.03 -4.66 17.50
N LYS A 82 -0.51 -4.94 16.31
CA LYS A 82 0.55 -4.14 15.71
C LYS A 82 0.12 -2.68 15.54
N SER A 83 1.04 -1.77 15.83
CA SER A 83 0.98 -0.39 15.38
C SER A 83 1.11 -0.32 13.86
N PHE A 84 0.78 0.83 13.28
CA PHE A 84 0.97 1.01 11.85
C PHE A 84 2.46 0.95 11.47
N ASP A 85 3.34 1.51 12.29
CA ASP A 85 4.79 1.48 12.06
C ASP A 85 5.34 0.04 12.09
N GLU A 86 4.80 -0.81 12.97
CA GLU A 86 5.14 -2.24 12.99
C GLU A 86 4.67 -2.96 11.72
N VAL A 87 3.50 -2.62 11.18
CA VAL A 87 3.01 -3.14 9.90
C VAL A 87 3.91 -2.71 8.74
N ILE A 88 4.31 -1.43 8.71
CA ILE A 88 5.24 -0.91 7.70
C ILE A 88 6.59 -1.61 7.79
N ASN A 89 7.12 -1.77 9.01
CA ASN A 89 8.40 -2.43 9.23
C ASN A 89 8.37 -3.91 8.81
N ASP A 90 7.30 -4.63 9.16
CA ASP A 90 7.12 -6.02 8.74
C ASP A 90 7.09 -6.15 7.22
N LEU A 91 6.29 -5.32 6.54
CA LEU A 91 6.18 -5.36 5.10
C LEU A 91 7.50 -4.98 4.41
N ASN A 92 8.22 -4.00 4.95
CA ASN A 92 9.55 -3.64 4.45
C ASN A 92 10.55 -4.77 4.62
N ASN A 93 10.55 -5.44 5.78
CA ASN A 93 11.41 -6.58 6.05
C ASN A 93 11.14 -7.75 5.10
N ILE A 94 9.86 -8.00 4.78
CA ILE A 94 9.46 -9.00 3.78
C ILE A 94 10.02 -8.60 2.40
N ALA A 95 9.82 -7.35 1.98
CA ALA A 95 10.35 -6.84 0.72
C ALA A 95 11.87 -7.01 0.60
N ILE A 96 12.61 -6.73 1.68
CA ILE A 96 14.07 -6.87 1.72
C ILE A 96 14.48 -8.35 1.71
N LYS A 97 13.94 -9.17 2.61
CA LYS A 97 14.45 -10.53 2.86
C LYS A 97 13.94 -11.56 1.86
N GLU A 98 12.67 -11.47 1.48
CA GLU A 98 12.03 -12.45 0.59
C GLU A 98 12.13 -12.03 -0.88
N PHE A 99 12.17 -10.72 -1.12
CA PHE A 99 12.19 -10.16 -2.47
C PHE A 99 13.47 -9.41 -2.81
N ASN A 100 14.50 -9.35 -1.97
CA ASN A 100 15.77 -8.67 -2.26
C ASN A 100 15.57 -7.21 -2.76
N ALA A 101 14.62 -6.48 -2.17
CA ALA A 101 14.34 -5.10 -2.55
C ALA A 101 15.60 -4.23 -2.42
N LEU A 102 15.84 -3.39 -3.43
CA LEU A 102 16.87 -2.33 -3.42
C LEU A 102 16.25 -0.94 -3.23
N SER A 103 14.94 -0.83 -3.42
CA SER A 103 14.13 0.33 -3.07
C SER A 103 12.69 -0.10 -2.84
N THR A 104 11.98 0.65 -1.99
CA THR A 104 10.57 0.39 -1.66
C THR A 104 9.78 1.67 -1.78
N LEU A 105 8.60 1.60 -2.40
CA LEU A 105 7.59 2.66 -2.41
C LEU A 105 6.35 2.17 -1.69
N PHE A 106 5.89 2.90 -0.69
CA PHE A 106 4.63 2.65 0.00
C PHE A 106 3.54 3.54 -0.55
N THR A 107 2.40 2.95 -0.92
CA THR A 107 1.17 3.66 -1.28
C THR A 107 0.00 3.13 -0.47
N PHE A 108 -0.99 3.98 -0.20
CA PHE A 108 -2.13 3.66 0.64
C PHE A 108 -3.45 3.73 -0.11
N LEU A 109 -4.50 3.11 0.42
CA LEU A 109 -5.80 3.05 -0.26
C LEU A 109 -6.47 4.40 -0.46
N ASP A 110 -6.14 5.42 0.34
CA ASP A 110 -6.74 6.75 0.25
C ASP A 110 -6.19 7.63 -0.86
N VAL A 111 -5.22 7.18 -1.65
CA VAL A 111 -4.76 7.91 -2.85
C VAL A 111 -5.60 7.61 -4.10
N ILE A 112 -6.93 7.69 -3.97
CA ILE A 112 -7.87 7.28 -5.04
C ILE A 112 -7.71 8.05 -6.36
N LEU A 113 -7.15 9.27 -6.32
CA LEU A 113 -6.94 10.10 -7.51
C LEU A 113 -5.56 9.93 -8.14
N ILE A 114 -4.69 9.08 -7.59
CA ILE A 114 -3.36 8.86 -8.15
C ILE A 114 -3.47 8.28 -9.56
N SER A 115 -2.54 8.66 -10.43
CA SER A 115 -2.39 8.14 -11.79
C SER A 115 -1.10 7.33 -11.95
N GLU A 116 -1.02 6.55 -13.01
CA GLU A 116 0.20 5.82 -13.40
C GLU A 116 1.40 6.78 -13.56
N ASN A 117 1.19 7.95 -14.17
CA ASN A 117 2.24 8.96 -14.36
C ASN A 117 2.78 9.46 -13.03
N ASN A 118 1.95 9.58 -11.98
CA ASN A 118 2.45 9.97 -10.67
C ASN A 118 3.40 8.92 -10.09
N PHE A 119 3.09 7.63 -10.25
CA PHE A 119 4.02 6.57 -9.83
C PHE A 119 5.34 6.62 -10.59
N LYS A 120 5.30 6.85 -11.91
CA LYS A 120 6.49 6.97 -12.75
C LYS A 120 7.36 8.15 -12.33
N GLU A 121 6.75 9.31 -12.08
CA GLU A 121 7.44 10.51 -11.59
C GLU A 121 8.10 10.27 -10.23
N ILE A 122 7.36 9.68 -9.27
CA ILE A 122 7.90 9.35 -7.95
C ILE A 122 9.06 8.35 -8.06
N SER A 123 8.93 7.33 -8.90
CA SER A 123 9.99 6.36 -9.14
C SER A 123 11.25 7.02 -9.72
N SER A 124 11.09 7.94 -10.67
CA SER A 124 12.20 8.74 -11.20
C SER A 124 12.86 9.61 -10.12
N LEU A 125 12.09 10.23 -9.22
CA LEU A 125 12.66 10.98 -8.09
C LEU A 125 13.48 10.09 -7.15
N MET A 126 13.08 8.83 -6.95
CA MET A 126 13.85 7.85 -6.18
C MET A 126 15.17 7.45 -6.86
N GLU A 127 15.38 7.77 -8.14
CA GLU A 127 16.66 7.51 -8.80
C GLU A 127 17.78 8.44 -8.30
N SER A 128 17.41 9.64 -7.87
CA SER A 128 18.33 10.70 -7.42
C SER A 128 18.25 11.00 -5.92
N ASN A 129 17.22 10.50 -5.23
CA ASN A 129 16.98 10.79 -3.82
C ASN A 129 16.88 9.51 -2.98
N GLN A 130 17.39 9.58 -1.75
CA GLN A 130 17.30 8.46 -0.81
C GLN A 130 15.90 8.31 -0.19
N LEU A 131 15.16 9.41 -0.11
CA LEU A 131 13.83 9.48 0.46
C LEU A 131 12.97 10.40 -0.40
N VAL A 132 11.79 9.94 -0.75
CA VAL A 132 10.75 10.75 -1.41
C VAL A 132 9.50 10.65 -0.55
N VAL A 133 8.86 11.78 -0.23
CA VAL A 133 7.64 11.82 0.58
C VAL A 133 6.60 12.67 -0.14
N CYS A 134 5.41 12.10 -0.33
CA CYS A 134 4.23 12.82 -0.79
C CYS A 134 3.32 13.07 0.42
N PRO A 135 3.26 14.30 0.95
CA PRO A 135 2.44 14.62 2.10
C PRO A 135 0.95 14.53 1.77
N ALA A 136 0.13 14.20 2.77
CA ALA A 136 -1.32 14.24 2.66
C ALA A 136 -1.84 15.69 2.64
N ILE A 137 -2.92 15.95 1.90
CA ILE A 137 -3.43 17.31 1.64
C ILE A 137 -3.86 18.06 2.92
N HIS A 138 -4.46 17.35 3.88
CA HIS A 138 -5.15 17.97 5.02
C HIS A 138 -4.65 17.49 6.39
N SER A 139 -3.51 16.81 6.44
CA SER A 139 -2.93 16.33 7.69
C SER A 139 -1.42 16.35 7.62
N ALA A 140 -0.75 16.32 8.78
CA ALA A 140 0.68 16.01 8.87
C ALA A 140 0.99 14.52 8.54
N GLY A 141 0.13 13.87 7.75
CA GLY A 141 0.24 12.49 7.31
C GLY A 141 0.98 12.36 5.99
N ILE A 142 1.24 11.10 5.62
CA ILE A 142 1.96 10.73 4.41
C ILE A 142 1.01 9.91 3.53
N SER A 143 0.88 10.30 2.27
CA SER A 143 0.09 9.57 1.28
C SER A 143 0.92 8.52 0.54
N ILE A 144 2.20 8.83 0.31
CA ILE A 144 3.17 7.95 -0.33
C ILE A 144 4.55 8.26 0.24
N PHE A 145 5.37 7.25 0.47
CA PHE A 145 6.80 7.48 0.69
C PHE A 145 7.64 6.39 0.06
N GLY A 146 8.79 6.78 -0.47
CA GLY A 146 9.74 5.90 -1.14
C GLY A 146 11.12 5.99 -0.52
N ARG A 147 11.81 4.87 -0.38
CA ARG A 147 13.15 4.77 0.22
C ARG A 147 14.14 4.04 -0.68
N ARG A 148 15.37 4.56 -0.72
CA ARG A 148 16.52 3.97 -1.39
C ARG A 148 17.82 4.34 -0.62
N PRO A 149 18.49 3.41 0.09
CA PRO A 149 18.15 1.99 0.27
C PRO A 149 16.78 1.81 0.96
N PRO A 150 16.20 0.60 0.94
CA PRO A 150 14.85 0.38 1.46
C PRO A 150 14.72 0.53 2.99
N ASP A 151 15.82 0.64 3.75
CA ASP A 151 15.83 0.89 5.20
C ASP A 151 16.08 2.36 5.56
#